data_AF-A0A942BPS8-F1
#
_entry.id   AF-A0A942BPS8-F1
#
_cell.length_a   1.000
_cell.length_b   1.000
_cell.length_c   1.000
_cell.angle_alpha   90.00
_cell.angle_beta   90.00
_cell.angle_gamma   90.00
#
_symmetry.space_group_name_H-M   'P 1'
#
loop_
_entity.id
_entity.type
_entity.pdbx_description
1 polymer ?
#
loop_
_entity_poly.entity_id
_entity_poly.type
_entity_poly.pdbx_seq_one_letter_code
_entity_poly.pdbx_strand_id
1 'polypeptide(L)'
;MIFPLSRRARTRLYTLIWIVVAILAWKLTLRMGPDLMSRNWKPGEAFFEAPNPAPGAFRFHARLILEAELAFPRRLDGFLPAPQDANHRLQLEAMGWWKGAAWTPMALRYGTTEGHGLRLSMGRLTLIGVEGVTPARDYNGPVLCQVDYRVQWDLPEDLKSLVQTRARNGLRLPERLNIEAPGGTAVFQSTLIRSGLGWSLQNPDEVRRLLPGQPGGRGLSWLTPLL
;
A
#
# COMPACT_ATOMS: atom_id res chain seq x y z
N MET A 1 -49.24 13.50 11.82
CA MET A 1 -49.68 12.39 10.93
C MET A 1 -48.53 11.38 10.85
N ILE A 2 -48.62 10.24 11.53
CA ILE A 2 -47.59 9.19 11.49
C ILE A 2 -48.12 8.13 10.51
N PHE A 3 -47.57 8.10 9.29
CA PHE A 3 -47.92 7.05 8.33
C PHE A 3 -47.43 5.69 8.86
N PRO A 4 -48.30 4.69 9.03
CA PRO A 4 -47.87 3.39 9.51
C PRO A 4 -47.01 2.71 8.45
N LEU A 5 -45.69 2.66 8.68
CA LEU A 5 -44.80 1.85 7.84
C LEU A 5 -45.27 0.40 7.86
N SER A 6 -45.45 -0.17 6.67
CA SER A 6 -45.80 -1.57 6.48
C SER A 6 -44.75 -2.48 7.13
N ARG A 7 -45.16 -3.70 7.51
CA ARG A 7 -44.27 -4.67 8.19
C ARG A 7 -42.96 -4.91 7.42
N ARG A 8 -43.04 -4.99 6.08
CA ARG A 8 -41.88 -5.14 5.18
C ARG A 8 -40.96 -3.90 5.16
N ALA A 9 -41.52 -2.70 5.22
CA ALA A 9 -40.74 -1.47 5.24
C ALA A 9 -40.00 -1.28 6.58
N ARG A 10 -40.60 -1.71 7.70
CA ARG A 10 -39.91 -1.74 9.01
C ARG A 10 -38.74 -2.72 9.02
N THR A 11 -38.91 -3.94 8.48
CA THR A 11 -37.82 -4.93 8.43
C THR A 11 -36.64 -4.40 7.62
N ARG A 12 -36.89 -3.83 6.43
CA ARG A 12 -35.82 -3.22 5.61
C ARG A 12 -35.11 -2.09 6.32
N LEU A 13 -35.85 -1.21 7.02
CA LEU A 13 -35.27 -0.12 7.80
C LEU A 13 -34.38 -0.65 8.93
N TYR A 14 -34.84 -1.65 9.69
CA TYR A 14 -34.02 -2.28 10.74
C TYR A 14 -32.77 -2.95 10.18
N THR A 15 -32.87 -3.67 9.06
CA THR A 15 -31.68 -4.27 8.42
C THR A 15 -30.68 -3.20 8.01
N LEU A 16 -31.14 -2.08 7.45
CA LEU A 16 -30.28 -0.97 7.03
C LEU A 16 -29.61 -0.29 8.23
N ILE A 17 -30.37 -0.06 9.31
CA ILE A 17 -29.82 0.46 10.58
C ILE A 17 -28.78 -0.51 11.17
N TRP A 18 -29.05 -1.81 11.20
CA TRP A 18 -28.10 -2.80 11.69
C TRP A 18 -26.83 -2.87 10.86
N ILE A 19 -26.92 -2.74 9.53
CA ILE A 19 -25.75 -2.64 8.65
C ILE A 19 -24.94 -1.39 9.00
N VAL A 20 -25.60 -0.23 9.16
CA VAL A 20 -24.93 1.02 9.53
C VAL A 20 -24.28 0.94 10.92
N VAL A 21 -24.98 0.39 11.91
CA VAL A 21 -24.46 0.18 13.27
C VAL A 21 -23.31 -0.81 13.26
N ALA A 22 -23.39 -1.90 12.50
CA ALA A 22 -22.28 -2.85 12.35
C ALA A 22 -21.07 -2.20 11.67
N ILE A 23 -21.27 -1.37 10.65
CA ILE A 23 -20.19 -0.60 10.01
C ILE A 23 -19.58 0.41 10.99
N LEU A 24 -20.39 1.10 11.79
CA LEU A 24 -19.92 2.06 12.79
C LEU A 24 -19.17 1.38 13.93
N ALA A 25 -19.71 0.28 14.47
CA ALA A 25 -19.07 -0.54 15.47
C ALA A 25 -17.74 -1.08 14.95
N TRP A 26 -17.74 -1.65 13.73
CA TRP A 26 -16.54 -2.10 13.04
C TRP A 26 -15.53 -0.96 12.87
N LYS A 27 -15.94 0.23 12.41
CA LYS A 27 -15.07 1.42 12.31
C LYS A 27 -14.49 1.85 13.67
N LEU A 28 -15.24 1.67 14.75
CA LEU A 28 -14.80 1.98 16.10
C LEU A 28 -13.76 0.96 16.59
N THR A 29 -14.01 -0.34 16.41
CA THR A 29 -13.02 -1.40 16.68
C THR A 29 -11.78 -1.24 15.83
N LEU A 30 -11.96 -0.82 14.56
CA LEU A 30 -10.90 -0.49 13.61
C LEU A 30 -9.96 0.59 14.12
N ARG A 31 -10.49 1.55 14.86
CA ARG A 31 -9.77 2.72 15.36
C ARG A 31 -9.09 2.43 16.68
N MET A 32 -9.78 1.75 17.60
CA MET A 32 -9.39 1.61 19.00
C MET A 32 -8.19 0.67 19.27
N GLY A 33 -7.91 -0.29 18.38
CA GLY A 33 -6.78 -1.20 18.51
C GLY A 33 -6.88 -2.19 19.70
N PRO A 34 -5.93 -3.15 19.78
CA PRO A 34 -5.89 -4.21 20.82
C PRO A 34 -5.65 -3.68 22.24
N ASP A 35 -5.06 -2.49 22.38
CA ASP A 35 -4.63 -1.92 23.67
C ASP A 35 -5.80 -1.47 24.57
N LEU A 36 -7.01 -1.38 24.02
CA LEU A 36 -8.25 -1.19 24.80
C LEU A 36 -8.86 -2.51 25.27
N MET A 37 -8.58 -3.63 24.59
CA MET A 37 -9.02 -4.98 24.99
C MET A 37 -8.05 -5.66 25.97
N SER A 38 -6.78 -5.23 26.01
CA SER A 38 -5.77 -5.73 26.97
C SER A 38 -5.88 -5.10 28.35
N ARG A 39 -6.62 -4.00 28.51
CA ARG A 39 -7.02 -3.47 29.81
C ARG A 39 -8.11 -4.37 30.42
N ASN A 40 -7.72 -5.58 30.83
CA ASN A 40 -8.43 -6.33 31.86
C ASN A 40 -8.34 -5.52 33.16
N TRP A 41 -9.14 -4.47 33.27
CA TRP A 41 -9.33 -3.77 34.53
C TRP A 41 -10.29 -4.60 35.37
N LYS A 42 -9.71 -5.35 36.32
CA LYS A 42 -10.42 -5.82 37.50
C LYS A 42 -9.87 -5.05 38.70
N PRO A 43 -10.70 -4.41 39.53
CA PRO A 43 -10.23 -3.79 40.75
C PRO A 43 -9.76 -4.88 41.72
N GLY A 44 -8.46 -4.98 41.97
CA GLY A 44 -7.90 -5.76 43.09
C GLY A 44 -7.06 -7.00 42.79
N GLU A 45 -6.76 -7.35 41.53
CA GLU A 45 -5.87 -8.48 41.22
C GLU A 45 -4.39 -8.04 41.09
N ALA A 46 -3.49 -8.75 41.77
CA ALA A 46 -2.06 -8.47 41.84
C ALA A 46 -1.30 -8.87 40.55
N PHE A 47 -0.32 -8.05 40.19
CA PHE A 47 0.54 -8.07 38.99
C PHE A 47 1.49 -9.28 38.86
N PHE A 48 1.01 -10.52 38.91
CA PHE A 48 1.90 -11.69 38.76
C PHE A 48 1.37 -12.70 37.74
N GLU A 49 1.56 -12.37 36.46
CA GLU A 49 1.92 -13.25 35.35
C GLU A 49 2.04 -12.35 34.12
N ALA A 50 3.24 -12.18 33.57
CA ALA A 50 3.48 -11.26 32.45
C ALA A 50 2.64 -11.71 31.23
N PRO A 51 1.54 -11.01 30.90
CA PRO A 51 0.82 -11.30 29.68
C PRO A 51 1.73 -10.81 28.56
N ASN A 52 1.96 -11.64 27.53
CA ASN A 52 2.64 -11.19 26.32
C ASN A 52 2.10 -9.79 25.95
N PRO A 53 2.96 -8.76 25.85
CA PRO A 53 2.48 -7.40 25.67
C PRO A 53 1.65 -7.38 24.39
N ALA A 54 0.39 -6.94 24.52
CA ALA A 54 -0.52 -6.92 23.40
C ALA A 54 0.12 -6.14 22.24
N PRO A 55 -0.03 -6.59 20.98
CA PRO A 55 0.53 -5.87 19.84
C PRO A 55 0.00 -4.43 19.84
N GLY A 56 0.73 -3.44 19.33
CA GLY A 56 0.22 -2.06 19.33
C GLY A 56 -1.03 -1.90 18.47
N ALA A 57 -1.05 -2.56 17.31
CA ALA A 57 -2.20 -2.68 16.43
C ALA A 57 -2.39 -4.13 15.99
N PHE A 58 -3.63 -4.55 15.69
CA PHE A 58 -3.83 -5.83 15.03
C PHE A 58 -3.33 -5.76 13.57
N ARG A 59 -2.81 -6.87 13.03
CA ARG A 59 -2.26 -6.93 11.66
C ARG A 59 -3.22 -6.42 10.60
N PHE A 60 -4.52 -6.72 10.71
CA PHE A 60 -5.51 -6.25 9.76
C PHE A 60 -5.76 -4.73 9.83
N HIS A 61 -5.65 -4.12 11.02
CA HIS A 61 -5.71 -2.65 11.16
C HIS A 61 -4.51 -1.99 10.50
N ALA A 62 -3.31 -2.50 10.82
CA ALA A 62 -2.08 -2.00 10.24
C ALA A 62 -2.11 -2.10 8.71
N ARG A 63 -2.63 -3.21 8.15
CA ARG A 63 -2.83 -3.37 6.71
C ARG A 63 -3.72 -2.28 6.13
N LEU A 64 -4.90 -2.05 6.70
CA LEU A 64 -5.85 -1.05 6.20
C LEU A 64 -5.28 0.37 6.26
N ILE A 65 -4.57 0.71 7.33
CA ILE A 65 -3.89 2.02 7.48
C ILE A 65 -2.81 2.17 6.42
N LEU A 66 -1.97 1.15 6.21
CA LEU A 66 -0.93 1.18 5.18
C LEU A 66 -1.53 1.29 3.77
N GLU A 67 -2.58 0.53 3.44
CA GLU A 67 -3.25 0.60 2.14
C GLU A 67 -3.81 2.01 1.88
N ALA A 68 -4.49 2.59 2.88
CA ALA A 68 -5.09 3.90 2.78
C ALA A 68 -4.05 5.02 2.72
N GLU A 69 -3.09 5.05 3.65
CA GLU A 69 -2.14 6.15 3.79
C GLU A 69 -0.99 6.06 2.78
N LEU A 70 -0.58 4.87 2.34
CA LEU A 70 0.47 4.73 1.31
C LEU A 70 -0.08 4.60 -0.11
N ALA A 71 -1.41 4.61 -0.26
CA ALA A 71 -2.13 4.53 -1.53
C ALA A 71 -1.76 3.29 -2.34
N PHE A 72 -1.76 2.11 -1.69
CA PHE A 72 -1.63 0.84 -2.40
C PHE A 72 -2.94 0.48 -3.12
N PRO A 73 -2.89 -0.12 -4.33
CA PRO A 73 -1.69 -0.44 -5.10
C PRO A 73 -1.03 0.80 -5.73
N ARG A 74 0.30 0.79 -5.80
CA ARG A 74 1.09 1.89 -6.39
C ARG A 74 1.54 1.51 -7.79
N ARG A 75 1.47 2.44 -8.75
CA ARG A 75 1.98 2.22 -10.10
C ARG A 75 3.50 2.38 -10.11
N LEU A 76 4.21 1.38 -10.60
CA LEU A 76 5.66 1.43 -10.75
C LEU A 76 5.99 1.87 -12.17
N ASP A 77 6.77 2.94 -12.32
CA ASP A 77 7.25 3.38 -13.62
C ASP A 77 8.77 3.23 -13.70
N GLY A 78 9.29 2.75 -14.83
CA GLY A 78 10.72 2.67 -15.12
C GLY A 78 11.08 3.63 -16.24
N PHE A 79 12.35 3.98 -16.35
CA PHE A 79 12.85 4.85 -17.42
C PHE A 79 13.79 4.08 -18.33
N LEU A 80 13.43 4.00 -19.61
CA LEU A 80 14.27 3.43 -20.66
C LEU A 80 14.84 4.59 -21.51
N PRO A 81 16.14 4.90 -21.43
CA PRO A 81 16.72 5.95 -22.24
C PRO A 81 16.73 5.57 -23.73
N ALA A 82 16.80 6.56 -24.62
CA ALA A 82 17.16 6.29 -26.01
C ALA A 82 18.51 5.55 -26.08
N PRO A 83 18.67 4.61 -27.02
CA PRO A 83 19.94 3.89 -27.16
C PRO A 83 21.07 4.86 -27.50
N GLN A 84 22.13 4.85 -26.69
CA GLN A 84 23.31 5.70 -26.86
C GLN A 84 24.43 5.00 -27.64
N ASP A 85 24.43 3.68 -27.67
CA ASP A 85 25.45 2.86 -28.34
C ASP A 85 24.80 1.82 -29.28
N ALA A 86 25.65 1.19 -30.10
CA ALA A 86 25.23 0.20 -31.09
C ALA A 86 24.60 -1.05 -30.45
N ASN A 87 25.05 -1.44 -29.25
CA ASN A 87 24.58 -2.66 -28.59
C ASN A 87 23.16 -2.48 -28.04
N HIS A 88 22.90 -1.36 -27.34
CA HIS A 88 21.58 -0.97 -26.86
C HIS A 88 20.61 -0.83 -28.03
N ARG A 89 21.06 -0.21 -29.12
CA ARG A 89 20.27 -0.04 -30.33
C ARG A 89 19.87 -1.37 -30.95
N LEU A 90 20.83 -2.26 -31.20
CA LEU A 90 20.59 -3.58 -31.78
C LEU A 90 19.63 -4.40 -30.92
N GLN A 91 19.78 -4.37 -29.60
CA GLN A 91 18.89 -5.09 -28.69
C GLN A 91 17.46 -4.54 -28.74
N LEU A 92 17.28 -3.22 -28.69
CA LEU A 92 15.95 -2.61 -28.76
C LEU A 92 15.30 -2.76 -30.15
N GLU A 93 16.09 -2.76 -31.22
CA GLU A 93 15.64 -3.08 -32.59
C GLU A 93 15.23 -4.55 -32.70
N ALA A 94 16.01 -5.48 -32.15
CA ALA A 94 15.69 -6.92 -32.12
C ALA A 94 14.42 -7.21 -31.31
N MET A 95 14.16 -6.44 -30.25
CA MET A 95 12.90 -6.50 -29.50
C MET A 95 11.73 -5.86 -30.24
N GLY A 96 11.98 -5.09 -31.31
CA GLY A 96 10.96 -4.33 -32.06
C GLY A 96 10.52 -3.03 -31.38
N TRP A 97 11.27 -2.54 -30.39
CA TRP A 97 10.92 -1.37 -29.58
C TRP A 97 11.51 -0.07 -30.12
N TRP A 98 12.60 -0.18 -30.88
CA TRP A 98 13.27 0.94 -31.53
C TRP A 98 13.35 0.70 -33.03
N LYS A 99 13.23 1.77 -33.83
CA LYS A 99 13.46 1.71 -35.28
C LYS A 99 14.01 3.05 -35.78
N GLY A 100 15.19 2.99 -36.42
CA GLY A 100 15.86 4.19 -36.92
C GLY A 100 16.28 5.10 -35.77
N ALA A 101 15.49 6.14 -35.51
CA ALA A 101 15.72 7.13 -34.45
C ALA A 101 14.48 7.38 -33.56
N ALA A 102 13.52 6.46 -33.56
CA ALA A 102 12.27 6.62 -32.81
C ALA A 102 11.82 5.34 -32.10
N TRP A 103 11.04 5.53 -31.02
CA TRP A 103 10.28 4.49 -30.36
C TRP A 103 9.17 3.98 -31.29
N THR A 104 9.00 2.66 -31.37
CA THR A 104 7.96 2.07 -32.22
C THR A 104 6.58 2.21 -31.58
N PRO A 105 5.48 2.11 -32.37
CA PRO A 105 4.12 2.08 -31.82
C PRO A 105 3.93 0.99 -30.77
N MET A 106 4.65 -0.14 -30.88
CA MET A 106 4.62 -1.20 -29.89
C MET A 106 5.19 -0.74 -28.54
N ALA A 107 6.35 -0.09 -28.51
CA ALA A 107 6.94 0.43 -27.28
C ALA A 107 6.03 1.48 -26.62
N LEU A 108 5.40 2.34 -27.43
CA LEU A 108 4.47 3.38 -26.96
C LEU A 108 3.17 2.83 -26.36
N ARG A 109 2.82 1.56 -26.57
CA ARG A 109 1.67 0.94 -25.88
C ARG A 109 1.91 0.73 -24.39
N TYR A 110 3.17 0.68 -23.97
CA TYR A 110 3.56 0.38 -22.58
C TYR A 110 4.01 1.61 -21.80
N GLY A 111 4.08 2.78 -22.43
CA GLY A 111 4.69 3.95 -21.82
C GLY A 111 4.47 5.24 -22.59
N THR A 112 4.99 6.32 -22.04
CA THR A 112 4.94 7.65 -22.64
C THR A 112 6.36 8.15 -22.89
N THR A 113 6.58 8.82 -24.01
CA THR A 113 7.86 9.46 -24.29
C THR A 113 8.14 10.58 -23.29
N GLU A 114 9.33 10.58 -22.71
CA GLU A 114 9.79 11.60 -21.77
C GLU A 114 11.21 12.05 -22.20
N GLY A 115 11.29 13.25 -22.77
CA GLY A 115 12.49 13.70 -23.48
C GLY A 115 12.84 12.77 -24.65
N HIS A 116 14.06 12.23 -24.66
CA HIS A 116 14.49 11.22 -25.62
C HIS A 116 14.21 9.78 -25.15
N GLY A 117 13.79 9.58 -23.90
CA GLY A 117 13.52 8.27 -23.34
C GLY A 117 12.04 7.86 -23.40
N LEU A 118 11.78 6.68 -22.86
CA LEU A 118 10.46 6.10 -22.70
C LEU A 118 10.23 5.78 -21.22
N ARG A 119 9.22 6.45 -20.63
CA ARG A 119 8.73 6.14 -19.30
C ARG A 119 7.72 4.99 -19.39
N LEU A 120 8.10 3.84 -18.86
CA LEU A 120 7.37 2.59 -18.99
C LEU A 120 6.56 2.31 -17.74
N SER A 121 5.32 1.84 -17.91
CA SER A 121 4.51 1.30 -16.83
C SER A 121 5.00 -0.10 -16.48
N MET A 122 5.93 -0.18 -15.53
CA MET A 122 6.55 -1.44 -15.07
C MET A 122 5.62 -2.25 -14.13
N GLY A 123 4.31 -2.04 -14.19
CA GLY A 123 3.33 -2.75 -13.38
C GLY A 123 2.98 -2.03 -12.08
N ARG A 124 2.78 -2.78 -11.00
CA ARG A 124 2.30 -2.24 -9.71
C ARG A 124 2.99 -2.86 -8.51
N LEU A 125 3.11 -2.08 -7.45
CA LEU A 125 3.41 -2.55 -6.10
C LEU A 125 2.11 -2.81 -5.35
N THR A 126 1.96 -4.02 -4.85
CA THR A 126 0.81 -4.45 -4.05
C THR A 126 1.26 -4.72 -2.63
N LEU A 127 0.45 -4.32 -1.65
CA LEU A 127 0.63 -4.76 -0.28
C LEU A 127 0.08 -6.18 -0.15
N ILE A 128 0.95 -7.16 0.08
CA ILE A 128 0.54 -8.56 0.18
C ILE A 128 0.26 -8.98 1.62
N GLY A 129 0.99 -8.41 2.59
CA GLY A 129 0.77 -8.73 4.00
C GLY A 129 1.45 -7.82 4.99
N VAL A 130 1.03 -7.95 6.26
CA VAL A 130 1.72 -7.40 7.43
C VAL A 130 2.35 -8.58 8.16
N GLU A 131 3.69 -8.59 8.18
CA GLU A 131 4.50 -9.66 8.76
C GLU A 131 4.50 -9.58 10.29
N GLY A 132 4.65 -8.35 10.81
CA GLY A 132 4.83 -8.10 12.22
C GLY A 132 4.24 -6.76 12.65
N VAL A 133 3.76 -6.71 13.89
CA VAL A 133 3.43 -5.46 14.59
C VAL A 133 4.05 -5.56 15.96
N THR A 134 4.93 -4.62 16.31
CA THR A 134 5.53 -4.61 17.65
C THR A 134 4.49 -4.20 18.70
N PRO A 135 4.71 -4.53 19.97
CA PRO A 135 3.92 -3.96 21.06
C PRO A 135 3.93 -2.43 21.02
N ALA A 136 2.82 -1.82 21.47
CA ALA A 136 2.75 -0.38 21.67
C ALA A 136 3.73 0.05 22.76
N ARG A 137 4.48 1.13 22.52
CA ARG A 137 5.36 1.75 23.51
C ARG A 137 5.00 3.22 23.67
N ASP A 138 4.88 3.65 24.91
CA ASP A 138 4.72 5.06 25.26
C ASP A 138 6.09 5.71 25.40
N TYR A 139 6.30 6.82 24.68
CA TYR A 139 7.53 7.60 24.71
C TYR A 139 7.30 8.97 25.36
N ASN A 140 6.68 8.98 26.56
CA ASN A 140 6.32 10.20 27.30
C ASN A 140 5.52 11.18 26.43
N GLY A 141 4.51 10.67 25.72
CA GLY A 141 3.69 11.46 24.81
C GLY A 141 3.02 10.60 23.74
N PRO A 142 3.66 10.35 22.58
CA PRO A 142 3.08 9.53 21.54
C PRO A 142 3.22 8.03 21.87
N VAL A 143 2.13 7.28 21.69
CA VAL A 143 2.17 5.81 21.68
C VAL A 143 2.50 5.35 20.27
N LEU A 144 3.59 4.59 20.13
CA LEU A 144 4.12 4.14 18.84
C LEU A 144 4.14 2.62 18.75
N CYS A 145 3.98 2.09 17.53
CA CYS A 145 4.34 0.71 17.21
C CYS A 145 4.99 0.63 15.83
N GLN A 146 5.90 -0.31 15.64
CA GLN A 146 6.51 -0.60 14.36
C GLN A 146 5.71 -1.69 13.65
N VAL A 147 5.58 -1.54 12.34
CA VAL A 147 4.89 -2.48 11.47
C VAL A 147 5.84 -2.88 10.35
N ASP A 148 6.09 -4.18 10.25
CA ASP A 148 6.81 -4.77 9.13
C ASP A 148 5.79 -5.30 8.13
N TYR A 149 5.88 -4.84 6.89
CA TYR A 149 4.94 -5.17 5.84
C TYR A 149 5.63 -5.57 4.55
N ARG A 150 5.01 -6.52 3.85
CA ARG A 150 5.56 -7.10 2.64
C ARG A 150 4.81 -6.57 1.43
N VAL A 151 5.57 -6.07 0.46
CA VAL A 151 5.07 -5.63 -0.83
C VAL A 151 5.56 -6.57 -1.93
N GLN A 152 4.75 -6.75 -2.95
CA GLN A 152 5.09 -7.52 -4.15
C GLN A 152 5.09 -6.61 -5.37
N TRP A 153 6.05 -6.86 -6.27
CA TRP A 153 6.06 -6.24 -7.58
C TRP A 153 5.37 -7.14 -8.60
N ASP A 154 4.15 -6.76 -9.00
CA ASP A 154 3.41 -7.38 -10.10
C ASP A 154 3.84 -6.75 -11.43
N LEU A 155 4.51 -7.51 -12.29
CA LEU A 155 4.89 -7.09 -13.65
C LEU A 155 4.06 -7.82 -14.71
N PRO A 156 3.53 -7.13 -15.73
CA PRO A 156 2.94 -7.77 -16.90
C PRO A 156 3.93 -8.71 -17.61
N GLU A 157 3.46 -9.88 -18.06
CA GLU A 157 4.28 -10.87 -18.80
C GLU A 157 5.03 -10.24 -19.97
N ASP A 158 4.36 -9.37 -20.71
CA ASP A 158 4.89 -8.70 -21.91
C ASP A 158 6.15 -7.85 -21.64
N LEU A 159 6.37 -7.44 -20.39
CA LEU A 159 7.52 -6.62 -19.96
C LEU A 159 8.64 -7.42 -19.30
N LYS A 160 8.45 -8.73 -19.07
CA LYS A 160 9.46 -9.56 -18.39
C LYS A 160 10.78 -9.63 -19.16
N SER A 161 10.72 -9.78 -20.49
CA SER A 161 11.90 -9.85 -21.34
C SER A 161 12.76 -8.57 -21.25
N LEU A 162 12.11 -7.42 -21.12
CA LEU A 162 12.78 -6.12 -20.96
C LEU A 162 13.49 -6.02 -19.60
N VAL A 163 12.86 -6.49 -18.51
CA VAL A 163 13.49 -6.48 -17.18
C VAL A 163 14.64 -7.47 -17.09
N GLN A 164 14.48 -8.67 -17.65
CA GLN A 164 15.55 -9.68 -17.69
C GLN A 164 16.80 -9.19 -18.43
N THR A 165 16.60 -8.33 -19.45
CA THR A 165 17.68 -7.75 -20.24
C THR A 165 18.06 -6.33 -19.80
N ARG A 166 17.64 -5.87 -18.61
CA ARG A 166 17.79 -4.48 -18.14
C ARG A 166 19.20 -3.89 -18.29
N ALA A 167 20.22 -4.70 -18.02
CA ALA A 167 21.61 -4.27 -18.08
C ALA A 167 22.07 -3.97 -19.52
N ARG A 168 21.45 -4.64 -20.51
CA ARG A 168 21.77 -4.53 -21.94
C ARG A 168 20.92 -3.52 -22.69
N ASN A 169 19.83 -3.02 -22.10
CA ASN A 169 18.96 -2.04 -22.74
C ASN A 169 18.97 -0.68 -22.01
N GLY A 170 19.77 -0.56 -20.93
CA GLY A 170 19.88 0.66 -20.15
C GLY A 170 18.63 0.99 -19.31
N LEU A 171 17.70 0.04 -19.13
CA LEU A 171 16.49 0.23 -18.33
C LEU A 171 16.85 0.55 -16.88
N ARG A 172 16.41 1.72 -16.42
CA ARG A 172 16.55 2.17 -15.03
C ARG A 172 15.25 1.92 -14.30
N LEU A 173 15.29 0.98 -13.35
CA LEU A 173 14.19 0.76 -12.40
C LEU A 173 14.23 1.84 -11.31
N PRO A 174 13.10 2.15 -10.66
CA PRO A 174 13.09 3.04 -9.50
C PRO A 174 14.07 2.58 -8.43
N GLU A 175 14.82 3.54 -7.90
CA GLU A 175 15.68 3.31 -6.75
C GLU A 175 14.83 2.81 -5.56
N ARG A 176 15.46 2.04 -4.66
CA ARG A 176 14.86 1.58 -3.40
C ARG A 176 13.71 0.57 -3.54
N LEU A 177 13.49 0.01 -4.72
CA LEU A 177 12.54 -1.07 -4.91
C LEU A 177 12.92 -2.32 -4.07
N ASN A 178 14.21 -2.52 -3.79
CA ASN A 178 14.78 -3.66 -3.04
C ASN A 178 14.21 -5.05 -3.44
N ILE A 179 13.74 -5.16 -4.69
CA ILE A 179 13.22 -6.39 -5.30
C ILE A 179 14.09 -6.65 -6.53
N GLU A 180 14.79 -7.79 -6.52
CA GLU A 180 15.77 -8.13 -7.55
C GLU A 180 15.11 -8.47 -8.90
N ALA A 181 13.92 -9.08 -8.85
CA ALA A 181 13.22 -9.58 -10.03
C ALA A 181 11.69 -9.40 -9.93
N PRO A 182 11.00 -9.30 -11.08
CA PRO A 182 9.54 -9.28 -11.14
C PRO A 182 8.89 -10.47 -10.44
N GLY A 183 7.78 -10.24 -9.73
CA GLY A 183 7.12 -11.25 -8.89
C GLY A 183 7.77 -11.43 -7.51
N GLY A 184 8.96 -10.86 -7.30
CA GLY A 184 9.63 -10.84 -6.00
C GLY A 184 8.92 -9.94 -4.99
N THR A 185 9.31 -10.13 -3.73
CA THR A 185 8.74 -9.42 -2.59
C THR A 185 9.83 -8.75 -1.76
N ALA A 186 9.53 -7.60 -1.18
CA ALA A 186 10.41 -6.93 -0.22
C ALA A 186 9.63 -6.58 1.05
N VAL A 187 10.34 -6.61 2.18
CA VAL A 187 9.80 -6.20 3.49
C VAL A 187 10.25 -4.78 3.77
N PHE A 188 9.29 -3.95 4.15
CA PHE A 188 9.51 -2.58 4.57
C PHE A 188 9.02 -2.42 6.01
N GLN A 189 9.61 -1.47 6.71
CA GLN A 189 9.20 -1.10 8.05
C GLN A 189 8.59 0.30 8.03
N SER A 190 7.55 0.51 8.82
CA SER A 190 7.03 1.85 9.10
C SER A 190 6.50 1.94 10.53
N THR A 191 6.40 3.16 11.04
CA THR A 191 5.92 3.40 12.41
C THR A 191 4.49 3.90 12.36
N LEU A 192 3.61 3.27 13.14
CA LEU A 192 2.29 3.81 13.43
C LEU A 192 2.35 4.61 14.73
N ILE A 193 1.65 5.75 14.73
CA ILE A 193 1.44 6.60 15.90
C ILE A 193 -0.04 6.60 16.27
N ARG A 194 -0.31 6.50 17.56
CA ARG A 194 -1.66 6.65 18.10
C ARG A 194 -2.01 8.14 18.22
N SER A 195 -3.03 8.57 17.49
CA SER A 195 -3.59 9.92 17.55
C SER A 195 -5.04 9.86 18.04
N GLY A 196 -5.29 10.34 19.26
CA GLY A 196 -6.58 10.21 19.93
C GLY A 196 -7.03 8.75 20.07
N LEU A 197 -8.18 8.42 19.48
CA LEU A 197 -8.73 7.06 19.52
C LEU A 197 -8.22 6.15 18.39
N GLY A 198 -7.36 6.63 17.49
CA GLY A 198 -6.95 5.92 16.27
C GLY A 198 -5.46 5.72 16.11
N TRP A 199 -5.10 4.82 15.20
CA TRP A 199 -3.74 4.67 14.67
C TRP A 199 -3.64 5.36 13.31
N SER A 200 -2.48 5.97 13.06
CA SER A 200 -2.11 6.61 11.80
C SER A 200 -0.65 6.34 11.48
N LEU A 201 -0.25 6.44 10.21
CA LEU A 201 1.16 6.30 9.85
C LEU A 201 1.93 7.55 10.31
N GLN A 202 3.11 7.34 10.91
CA GLN A 202 4.03 8.43 11.20
C GLN A 202 4.71 8.87 9.89
N ASN A 203 4.71 10.18 9.61
CA ASN A 203 5.33 10.78 8.43
C ASN A 203 4.97 10.07 7.10
N PRO A 204 3.67 9.98 6.73
CA PRO A 204 3.25 9.23 5.56
C PRO A 204 3.92 9.73 4.27
N ASP A 205 4.14 11.03 4.14
CA ASP A 205 4.79 11.62 2.95
C ASP A 205 6.26 11.23 2.83
N GLU A 206 6.96 11.04 3.95
CA GLU A 206 8.34 10.55 3.95
C GLU A 206 8.37 9.09 3.48
N VAL A 207 7.51 8.24 4.04
CA VAL A 207 7.40 6.84 3.63
C VAL A 207 6.99 6.72 2.15
N ARG A 208 6.08 7.58 1.67
CA ARG A 208 5.70 7.63 0.24
C ARG A 208 6.85 8.04 -0.69
N ARG A 209 7.83 8.80 -0.21
CA ARG A 209 9.06 9.14 -0.97
C ARG A 209 10.07 7.99 -0.95
N LEU A 210 10.06 7.17 0.10
CA LEU A 210 10.91 5.98 0.19
C LEU A 210 10.37 4.83 -0.68
N LEU A 211 9.05 4.70 -0.79
CA LEU A 211 8.41 3.70 -1.64
C LEU A 211 8.35 4.17 -3.10
N PRO A 212 8.88 3.38 -4.05
CA PRO A 212 8.86 3.78 -5.44
C PRO A 212 7.45 3.77 -6.04
N GLY A 213 7.30 4.50 -7.14
CA GLY A 213 6.05 4.58 -7.90
C GLY A 213 5.09 5.68 -7.43
N GLN A 214 4.05 5.89 -8.23
CA GLN A 214 3.00 6.88 -7.99
C GLN A 214 1.74 6.21 -7.43
N PRO A 215 0.87 6.96 -6.72
CA PRO A 215 -0.45 6.45 -6.37
C PRO A 215 -1.17 5.94 -7.62
N GLY A 216 -1.71 4.71 -7.57
CA GLY A 216 -2.62 4.25 -8.61
C GLY A 216 -3.83 5.17 -8.66
N GLY A 217 -4.21 5.67 -9.85
CA GLY A 217 -5.28 6.65 -10.02
C GLY A 217 -6.57 6.28 -9.29
N ARG A 218 -7.12 7.24 -8.53
CA ARG A 218 -8.39 7.24 -7.77
C ARG A 218 -8.78 5.90 -7.14
N GLY A 219 -7.98 5.44 -6.18
CA GLY A 219 -8.54 4.72 -5.04
C GLY A 219 -9.45 5.69 -4.29
N LEU A 220 -10.77 5.47 -4.36
CA LEU A 220 -11.78 6.23 -3.62
C LEU A 220 -11.30 6.47 -2.18
N SER A 221 -11.18 7.75 -1.81
CA SER A 221 -10.92 8.25 -0.48
C SER A 221 -12.12 7.99 0.45
N TRP A 222 -12.50 6.72 0.65
CA TRP A 222 -13.58 6.34 1.57
C TRP A 222 -13.22 6.58 3.04
N LEU A 223 -11.98 7.00 3.30
CA LEU A 223 -11.50 7.59 4.55
C LEU A 223 -11.34 9.11 4.41
N THR A 224 -12.35 9.77 3.88
CA THR A 224 -12.54 11.19 4.19
C THR A 224 -12.83 11.27 5.70
N PRO A 225 -12.08 12.06 6.49
CA PRO A 225 -12.49 12.32 7.85
C PRO A 225 -13.79 13.13 7.77
N LEU A 226 -14.89 12.57 8.28
CA LEU A 226 -16.00 13.39 8.73
C LEU A 226 -15.45 14.20 9.91
N LEU A 227 -14.95 15.40 9.59
CA LEU A 227 -15.02 16.55 10.48
C LEU A 227 -16.50 16.90 10.71
#